data_AF-A0A2E3IHA2-F1
#
_entry.id   AF-A0A2E3IHA2-F1
#
_cell.length_a   1.000
_cell.length_b   1.000
_cell.length_c   1.000
_cell.angle_alpha   90.00
_cell.angle_beta   90.00
_cell.angle_gamma   90.00
#
_symmetry.space_group_name_H-M   'P 1'
#
loop_
_entity.id
_entity.type
_entity.pdbx_description
1 polymer ?
#
loop_
_entity_poly.entity_id
_entity_poly.type
_entity_poly.pdbx_seq_one_letter_code
_entity_poly.pdbx_strand_id
1 'polypeptide(L)'
;MIPSAEIPAPLALYMDGLRSHDLAKIKDSFAGDIQFVTPARTMESSEILSFLAALYRGFPDWKYVNDPPIRTGQGAIGVKWHQGGTHSETLAFPGFPAYPATGKTVKIPAHFFYYLVDDHGLHEIRPDPIPGGAPRGIFEQIGVENPPL
;
A
#
# COMPACT_ATOMS: atom_id res chain seq x y z
N MET A 1 4.05 -24.51 14.09
CA MET A 1 3.16 -23.34 14.26
C MET A 1 4.06 -22.12 14.24
N ILE A 2 3.99 -21.27 13.21
CA ILE A 2 4.77 -20.03 13.17
C ILE A 2 4.10 -19.10 14.18
N PRO A 3 4.79 -18.61 15.22
CA PRO A 3 4.18 -17.73 16.20
C PRO A 3 3.69 -16.44 15.52
N SER A 4 2.47 -16.01 15.85
CA SER A 4 1.98 -14.69 15.49
C SER A 4 3.00 -13.65 15.95
N ALA A 5 3.37 -12.73 15.08
CA ALA A 5 4.23 -11.62 15.47
C ALA A 5 3.45 -10.71 16.44
N GLU A 6 4.04 -10.36 17.58
CA GLU A 6 3.63 -9.15 18.28
C GLU A 6 3.90 -7.96 17.34
N ILE A 7 2.85 -7.19 17.05
CA ILE A 7 2.88 -6.08 16.09
C ILE A 7 3.36 -4.83 16.83
N PRO A 8 4.50 -4.23 16.45
CA PRO A 8 4.97 -2.97 17.05
C PRO A 8 3.94 -1.85 16.88
N ALA A 9 3.88 -0.94 17.85
CA ALA A 9 2.88 0.13 17.86
C ALA A 9 2.87 0.98 16.57
N PRO A 10 4.02 1.36 15.97
CA PRO A 10 4.01 2.09 14.70
C PRO A 10 3.38 1.29 13.55
N LEU A 11 3.69 -0.01 13.44
CA LEU A 11 3.09 -0.87 12.43
C LEU A 11 1.58 -1.03 12.65
N ALA A 12 1.14 -1.17 13.89
CA ALA A 12 -0.28 -1.23 14.22
C ALA A 12 -1.01 0.07 13.82
N LEU A 13 -0.41 1.24 14.09
CA LEU A 13 -0.94 2.55 13.71
C LEU A 13 -1.00 2.71 12.19
N TYR A 14 0.04 2.30 11.46
CA TYR A 14 0.07 2.29 10.00
C TYR A 14 -1.07 1.43 9.43
N MET A 15 -1.22 0.20 9.93
CA MET A 15 -2.27 -0.72 9.49
C MET A 15 -3.68 -0.18 9.76
N ASP A 16 -3.89 0.49 10.91
CA ASP A 16 -5.14 1.16 11.22
C ASP A 16 -5.40 2.36 10.30
N GLY A 17 -4.36 3.17 10.03
CA GLY A 17 -4.42 4.28 9.08
C GLY A 17 -4.80 3.81 7.67
N LEU A 18 -4.23 2.71 7.18
CA LEU A 18 -4.64 2.09 5.91
C LEU A 18 -6.11 1.68 5.92
N ARG A 19 -6.59 0.99 6.97
CA ARG A 19 -7.99 0.51 7.03
C ARG A 19 -9.01 1.64 7.17
N SER A 20 -8.61 2.77 7.76
CA SER A 20 -9.46 3.95 7.97
C SER A 20 -9.26 5.05 6.93
N HIS A 21 -8.36 4.84 5.96
CA HIS A 21 -7.92 5.85 4.98
C HIS A 21 -7.42 7.15 5.63
N ASP A 22 -6.88 7.06 6.85
CA ASP A 22 -6.38 8.18 7.63
C ASP A 22 -4.90 8.43 7.33
N LEU A 23 -4.65 9.37 6.43
CA LEU A 23 -3.29 9.76 6.01
C LEU A 23 -2.48 10.39 7.15
N ALA A 24 -3.12 10.96 8.17
CA ALA A 24 -2.41 11.50 9.32
C ALA A 24 -1.85 10.36 10.19
N LYS A 25 -2.66 9.34 10.49
CA LYS A 25 -2.17 8.13 11.17
C LYS A 25 -1.06 7.42 10.41
N ILE A 26 -1.21 7.32 9.09
CA ILE A 26 -0.17 6.75 8.22
C ILE A 26 1.13 7.55 8.36
N LYS A 27 1.06 8.88 8.26
CA LYS A 27 2.23 9.74 8.40
C LYS A 27 2.86 9.63 9.80
N ASP A 28 2.05 9.63 10.86
CA ASP A 28 2.51 9.57 12.25
C ASP A 28 3.16 8.23 12.60
N SER A 29 2.92 7.19 11.80
CA SER A 29 3.58 5.89 11.96
C SER A 29 4.99 5.83 11.38
N PHE A 30 5.37 6.77 10.52
CA PHE A 30 6.64 6.75 9.80
C PHE A 30 7.81 7.21 10.66
N ALA A 31 8.95 6.54 10.50
CA ALA A 31 10.22 7.11 10.91
C ALA A 31 10.62 8.26 9.98
N GLY A 32 11.59 9.08 10.40
CA GLY A 32 12.05 10.25 9.63
C GLY A 32 12.69 9.92 8.28
N ASP A 33 13.09 8.66 8.08
CA ASP A 33 13.78 8.09 6.93
C ASP A 33 12.94 7.00 6.23
N ILE A 34 11.61 7.02 6.38
CA ILE A 34 10.73 6.04 5.74
C ILE A 34 10.96 5.94 4.22
N GLN A 35 11.13 4.71 3.76
CA GLN A 35 11.21 4.41 2.32
C GLN A 35 10.20 3.34 1.90
N PHE A 36 9.49 3.57 0.80
CA PHE A 36 8.73 2.55 0.11
C PHE A 36 9.53 2.05 -1.10
N VAL A 37 9.99 0.81 -1.05
CA VAL A 37 10.96 0.26 -2.00
C VAL A 37 10.29 -0.74 -2.93
N THR A 38 10.27 -0.42 -4.22
CA THR A 38 9.86 -1.34 -5.29
C THR A 38 11.04 -1.63 -6.20
N PRO A 39 10.98 -2.66 -7.07
CA PRO A 39 12.03 -2.86 -8.07
C PRO A 39 12.23 -1.68 -9.03
N ALA A 40 11.20 -0.86 -9.25
CA ALA A 40 11.24 0.25 -10.20
C ALA A 40 11.71 1.57 -9.58
N ARG A 41 11.30 1.84 -8.33
CA ARG A 41 11.61 3.09 -7.63
C ARG A 41 11.54 2.95 -6.11
N THR A 42 12.23 3.85 -5.43
CA THR A 42 12.05 4.15 -4.00
C THR A 42 11.25 5.44 -3.87
N MET A 43 10.33 5.48 -2.90
CA MET A 43 9.51 6.64 -2.59
C MET A 43 9.70 7.07 -1.15
N GLU A 44 9.79 8.37 -0.94
CA GLU A 44 9.87 8.98 0.39
C GLU A 44 8.46 9.29 0.95
N SER A 45 8.39 9.70 2.22
CA SER A 45 7.13 9.97 2.96
C SER A 45 6.07 10.75 2.16
N SER A 46 6.43 11.88 1.55
CA SER A 46 5.49 12.74 0.83
C SER A 46 4.92 12.07 -0.42
N GLU A 47 5.71 11.25 -1.11
CA GLU A 47 5.30 10.50 -2.30
C GLU A 47 4.37 9.35 -1.93
N ILE A 48 4.66 8.63 -0.84
CA ILE A 48 3.79 7.57 -0.31
C ILE A 48 2.41 8.14 0.01
N LEU A 49 2.37 9.26 0.74
CA LEU A 49 1.11 9.91 1.13
C LEU A 49 0.35 10.45 -0.09
N SER A 50 1.05 11.02 -1.07
CA SER A 50 0.43 11.51 -2.31
C SER A 50 -0.17 10.38 -3.13
N PHE A 51 0.51 9.22 -3.18
CA PHE A 51 0.02 8.03 -3.84
C PHE A 51 -1.24 7.48 -3.16
N LEU A 52 -1.22 7.34 -1.83
CA LEU A 52 -2.38 6.87 -1.07
C LEU A 52 -3.56 7.83 -1.14
N ALA A 53 -3.31 9.15 -1.08
CA ALA A 53 -4.36 10.16 -1.27
C ALA A 53 -5.05 10.03 -2.64
N ALA A 54 -4.27 9.83 -3.70
CA ALA A 54 -4.81 9.61 -5.05
C ALA A 54 -5.58 8.28 -5.14
N LEU A 55 -5.08 7.21 -4.51
CA LEU A 55 -5.75 5.92 -4.44
C LEU A 55 -7.12 6.06 -3.77
N TYR A 56 -7.18 6.63 -2.56
CA TYR A 56 -8.43 6.77 -1.80
C TYR A 56 -9.41 7.73 -2.44
N ARG A 57 -8.92 8.71 -3.21
CA ARG A 57 -9.79 9.56 -4.02
C ARG A 57 -10.44 8.78 -5.16
N GLY A 58 -9.67 8.02 -5.93
CA GLY A 58 -10.18 7.24 -7.07
C GLY A 58 -11.02 6.01 -6.65
N PHE A 59 -10.74 5.48 -5.46
CA PHE A 59 -11.39 4.32 -4.86
C PHE A 59 -11.87 4.63 -3.43
N PRO A 60 -12.96 5.39 -3.24
CA PRO A 60 -13.46 5.73 -1.91
C PRO A 60 -13.84 4.51 -1.05
N ASP A 61 -14.18 3.39 -1.67
CA ASP A 61 -14.52 2.11 -1.03
C ASP A 61 -13.33 1.14 -0.93
N TRP A 62 -12.10 1.60 -1.19
CA TRP A 62 -10.92 0.76 -1.11
C TRP A 62 -10.84 0.08 0.25
N LYS A 63 -10.46 -1.20 0.27
CA LYS A 63 -10.48 -2.00 1.49
C LYS A 63 -9.17 -2.73 1.67
N TYR A 64 -8.68 -2.73 2.90
CA TYR A 64 -7.54 -3.52 3.31
C TYR A 64 -7.99 -4.62 4.29
N VAL A 65 -7.70 -5.86 3.94
CA VAL A 65 -7.82 -7.02 4.83
C VAL A 65 -6.48 -7.73 4.84
N ASN A 66 -6.03 -8.25 5.97
CA ASN A 66 -4.78 -8.98 6.05
C ASN A 66 -4.89 -10.29 6.83
N ASP A 67 -4.02 -11.22 6.47
CA ASP A 67 -3.74 -12.40 7.28
C ASP A 67 -2.90 -11.98 8.52
N PRO A 68 -2.83 -12.82 9.58
CA PRO A 68 -2.00 -12.54 10.75
C PRO A 68 -0.53 -12.24 10.36
N PRO A 69 0.08 -11.16 10.87
CA PRO A 69 1.48 -10.84 10.57
C PRO A 69 2.46 -11.91 11.04
N ILE A 70 3.52 -12.10 10.24
CA ILE A 70 4.58 -13.07 10.52
C ILE A 70 5.92 -12.36 10.69
N ARG A 71 6.76 -12.84 11.61
CA ARG A 71 8.16 -12.40 11.68
C ARG A 71 8.97 -13.14 10.62
N THR A 72 9.74 -12.40 9.84
CA THR A 72 10.74 -13.01 8.94
C THR A 72 12.05 -13.23 9.71
N GLY A 73 12.87 -14.17 9.26
CA GLY A 73 14.17 -14.45 9.89
C GLY A 73 15.18 -13.29 9.83
N GLN A 74 14.84 -12.21 9.12
CA GLN A 74 15.70 -11.04 8.88
C GLN A 74 15.25 -9.81 9.69
N GLY A 75 14.31 -9.96 10.62
CA GLY A 75 13.83 -8.87 11.48
C GLY A 75 12.67 -8.05 10.90
N ALA A 76 12.33 -8.24 9.62
CA ALA A 76 11.13 -7.63 9.04
C ALA A 76 9.85 -8.33 9.50
N ILE A 77 8.74 -7.60 9.47
CA ILE A 77 7.40 -8.17 9.67
C ILE A 77 6.72 -8.26 8.32
N GLY A 78 6.31 -9.46 7.93
CA GLY A 78 5.53 -9.71 6.72
C GLY A 78 4.03 -9.63 7.02
N VAL A 79 3.29 -8.84 6.24
CA VAL A 79 1.82 -8.80 6.27
C VAL A 79 1.29 -9.12 4.88
N LYS A 80 0.49 -10.17 4.77
CA LYS A 80 -0.18 -10.52 3.52
C LYS A 80 -1.48 -9.75 3.40
N TRP A 81 -1.57 -8.87 2.40
CA TRP A 81 -2.74 -8.02 2.19
C TRP A 81 -3.64 -8.55 1.09
N HIS A 82 -4.94 -8.37 1.28
CA HIS A 82 -6.01 -8.51 0.31
C HIS A 82 -6.64 -7.13 0.17
N GLN A 83 -6.50 -6.53 -1.01
CA GLN A 83 -6.89 -5.14 -1.23
C GLN A 83 -7.54 -4.92 -2.59
N GLY A 84 -8.40 -3.92 -2.65
CA GLY A 84 -9.18 -3.60 -3.83
C GLY A 84 -10.31 -2.63 -3.51
N GLY A 85 -11.01 -2.18 -4.55
CA GLY A 85 -12.11 -1.24 -4.47
C GLY A 85 -12.73 -1.00 -5.84
N THR A 86 -13.71 -0.11 -5.92
CA THR A 86 -14.40 0.30 -7.12
C THR A 86 -13.90 1.66 -7.59
N HIS A 87 -13.50 1.75 -8.86
CA HIS A 87 -13.04 3.01 -9.46
C HIS A 87 -14.24 3.92 -9.76
N SER A 88 -14.78 4.56 -8.73
CA SER A 88 -15.99 5.39 -8.80
C SER A 88 -15.71 6.88 -8.98
N GLU A 89 -14.46 7.30 -8.85
CA GLU A 89 -14.04 8.70 -8.91
C GLU A 89 -12.75 8.83 -9.74
N THR A 90 -12.36 10.06 -10.08
CA THR A 90 -11.15 10.30 -10.88
C THR A 90 -9.89 9.85 -10.13
N LEU A 91 -9.13 8.94 -10.75
CA LEU A 91 -7.83 8.49 -10.28
C LEU A 91 -6.71 9.32 -10.90
N ALA A 92 -5.93 10.02 -10.08
CA ALA A 92 -4.82 10.87 -10.53
C ALA A 92 -3.55 10.56 -9.74
N PHE A 93 -2.90 9.43 -10.06
CA PHE A 93 -1.63 9.08 -9.41
C PHE A 93 -0.53 10.10 -9.77
N PRO A 94 0.36 10.47 -8.82
CA PRO A 94 1.47 11.36 -9.10
C PRO A 94 2.35 10.86 -10.25
N GLY A 95 2.59 11.71 -11.25
CA GLY A 95 3.40 11.36 -12.43
C GLY A 95 2.66 10.68 -13.57
N PHE A 96 1.34 10.50 -13.46
CA PHE A 96 0.50 9.87 -14.48
C PHE A 96 -0.66 10.78 -14.93
N PRO A 97 -1.26 10.53 -16.10
CA PRO A 97 -2.52 11.14 -16.48
C PRO A 97 -3.62 10.88 -15.44
N ALA A 98 -4.60 11.78 -15.37
CA ALA A 98 -5.82 11.52 -14.62
C ALA A 98 -6.76 10.63 -15.44
N TYR A 99 -7.29 9.59 -14.80
CA TYR A 99 -8.23 8.65 -15.41
C TYR A 99 -9.61 8.85 -14.80
N PRO A 100 -10.65 9.14 -15.62
CA PRO A 100 -12.00 9.31 -15.13
C PRO A 100 -12.56 7.99 -14.59
N ALA A 101 -13.50 8.08 -13.66
CA ALA A 101 -14.19 6.94 -13.09
C ALA A 101 -14.71 5.97 -14.16
N THR A 102 -14.46 4.67 -13.97
CA THR A 102 -14.89 3.62 -14.92
C THR A 102 -15.96 2.70 -14.35
N GLY A 103 -16.23 2.79 -13.04
CA GLY A 103 -17.15 1.91 -12.32
C GLY A 103 -16.65 0.47 -12.18
N LYS A 104 -15.42 0.17 -12.63
CA LYS A 104 -14.85 -1.18 -12.55
C LYS A 104 -14.33 -1.46 -11.15
N THR A 105 -14.56 -2.68 -10.67
CA THR A 105 -13.95 -3.19 -9.45
C THR A 105 -12.54 -3.69 -9.74
N VAL A 106 -11.60 -3.25 -8.93
CA VAL A 106 -10.19 -3.65 -8.95
C VAL A 106 -9.93 -4.54 -7.75
N LYS A 107 -9.24 -5.66 -7.98
CA LYS A 107 -8.73 -6.54 -6.93
C LYS A 107 -7.24 -6.78 -7.16
N ILE A 108 -6.42 -6.41 -6.19
CA ILE A 108 -4.99 -6.69 -6.23
C ILE A 108 -4.77 -8.13 -5.75
N PRO A 109 -3.94 -8.93 -6.45
CA PRO A 109 -3.63 -10.27 -5.98
C PRO A 109 -2.97 -10.22 -4.59
N ALA A 110 -3.34 -11.16 -3.72
CA ALA A 110 -2.87 -11.13 -2.34
C ALA A 110 -1.37 -11.46 -2.25
N HIS A 111 -0.60 -10.56 -1.64
CA HIS A 111 0.86 -10.68 -1.55
C HIS A 111 1.38 -10.05 -0.25
N PHE A 112 2.62 -10.36 0.11
CA PHE A 112 3.23 -9.78 1.30
C PHE A 112 3.75 -8.38 1.04
N PHE A 113 3.63 -7.56 2.07
CA PHE A 113 4.43 -6.37 2.28
C PHE A 113 5.30 -6.64 3.50
N TYR A 114 6.58 -6.32 3.39
CA TYR A 114 7.55 -6.44 4.47
C TYR A 114 7.84 -5.07 5.04
N TYR A 115 7.81 -5.00 6.36
CA TYR A 115 7.97 -3.78 7.12
C TYR A 115 9.21 -3.88 8.00
N LEU A 116 10.11 -2.91 7.86
CA LEU A 116 11.14 -2.65 8.86
C LEU A 116 10.60 -1.57 9.81
N VAL A 117 10.52 -1.92 11.09
CA VAL A 117 9.90 -1.10 12.12
C VAL A 117 10.66 -1.27 13.43
N ASP A 118 10.89 -0.15 14.12
CA ASP A 118 11.44 -0.10 15.47
C ASP A 118 10.63 0.90 16.34
N ASP A 119 11.22 1.35 17.45
CA ASP A 119 10.59 2.31 18.36
C ASP A 119 10.49 3.75 17.80
N HIS A 120 11.22 4.07 16.73
CA HIS A 120 11.20 5.36 16.04
C HIS A 120 10.20 5.41 14.88
N GLY A 121 9.70 4.27 14.41
CA GLY A 121 8.65 4.20 13.39
C GLY A 121 8.89 3.16 12.30
N LEU A 122 8.13 3.25 11.21
CA LEU A 122 8.40 2.47 9.99
C LEU A 122 9.54 3.11 9.21
N HIS A 123 10.61 2.35 8.99
CA HIS A 123 11.77 2.74 8.17
C HIS A 123 11.64 2.27 6.72
N GLU A 124 11.03 1.10 6.50
CA GLU A 124 10.92 0.54 5.17
C GLU A 124 9.59 -0.19 4.97
N ILE A 125 9.00 0.00 3.79
CA ILE A 125 7.88 -0.77 3.28
C ILE A 125 8.30 -1.38 1.94
N ARG A 126 8.33 -2.70 1.85
CA ARG A 126 8.70 -3.42 0.63
C ARG A 126 7.61 -4.42 0.23
N PRO A 127 6.80 -4.15 -0.81
CA PRO A 127 5.90 -5.15 -1.37
C PRO A 127 6.67 -6.25 -2.11
N ASP A 128 6.15 -7.47 -2.09
CA ASP A 128 6.55 -8.53 -3.03
C ASP A 128 6.26 -8.07 -4.48
N PRO A 129 7.22 -8.22 -5.40
CA PRO A 129 6.97 -7.95 -6.80
C PRO A 129 6.12 -9.08 -7.41
N ILE A 130 4.85 -8.81 -7.63
CA ILE A 130 3.89 -9.76 -8.21
C ILE A 130 3.26 -9.23 -9.51
N PRO A 131 2.97 -10.10 -10.50
CA PRO A 131 2.10 -9.73 -11.61
C PRO A 131 0.73 -9.26 -11.09
N GLY A 132 0.22 -8.14 -11.63
CA GLY A 132 -1.04 -7.53 -11.20
C GLY A 132 -0.97 -6.72 -9.89
N GLY A 133 0.22 -6.49 -9.34
CA GLY A 133 0.43 -5.56 -8.23
C GLY A 133 0.15 -4.10 -8.60
N ALA A 134 -0.11 -3.25 -7.61
CA ALA A 134 -0.31 -1.81 -7.81
C ALA A 134 1.02 -1.08 -8.08
N PRO A 135 1.03 0.03 -8.86
CA PRO A 135 -0.13 0.65 -9.52
C PRO A 135 -0.54 0.02 -10.85
N ARG A 136 0.35 -0.71 -11.52
CA ARG A 136 0.10 -1.23 -12.87
C ARG A 136 -1.16 -2.10 -12.98
N GLY A 137 -1.35 -3.02 -12.04
CA GLY A 137 -2.54 -3.88 -12.00
C GLY A 137 -3.85 -3.10 -11.80
N ILE A 138 -3.79 -1.90 -11.22
CA ILE A 138 -4.95 -0.99 -11.15
C ILE A 138 -5.26 -0.46 -12.55
N PHE A 139 -4.26 0.08 -13.26
CA PHE A 139 -4.43 0.62 -14.61
C PHE A 139 -4.96 -0.42 -15.60
N GLU A 140 -4.43 -1.63 -15.56
CA GLU A 140 -4.90 -2.75 -16.39
C GLU A 140 -6.39 -3.05 -16.13
N GLN A 141 -6.78 -3.12 -14.86
CA GLN A 141 -8.16 -3.47 -14.48
C GLN A 141 -9.16 -2.34 -14.75
N ILE A 142 -8.78 -1.06 -14.61
CA ILE A 142 -9.67 0.05 -14.99
C ILE A 142 -9.78 0.23 -16.51
N GLY A 143 -8.87 -0.38 -17.29
CA GLY A 143 -8.90 -0.41 -18.76
C GLY A 143 -8.06 0.66 -19.43
N VAL A 144 -6.95 1.08 -18.81
CA VAL A 144 -5.96 1.93 -19.47
C VAL A 144 -5.26 1.12 -20.56
N GLU A 145 -5.33 1.59 -21.79
CA GLU A 145 -4.57 1.03 -22.90
C GLU A 145 -3.08 1.34 -22.71
N ASN A 146 -2.23 0.31 -22.83
CA ASN A 146 -0.78 0.42 -22.59
C ASN A 146 -0.45 1.05 -21.22
N PRO A 147 -0.78 0.37 -20.11
CA PRO A 147 -0.51 0.87 -18.78
C PRO A 147 0.97 1.19 -18.63
N PRO A 148 1.32 2.35 -18.07
CA PRO A 148 2.71 2.75 -17.91
C PRO A 148 3.46 1.74 -17.02
N LEU A 149 4.73 1.52 -17.35
CA LEU A 149 5.62 0.57 -16.68
C LEU A 149 5.94 1.00 -15.25
#